data_AF-A0A5N7WNN4-F1
#
_entry.id   AF-A0A5N7WNN4-F1
#
_cell.length_a   1.000
_cell.length_b   1.000
_cell.length_c   1.000
_cell.angle_alpha   90.00
_cell.angle_beta   90.00
_cell.angle_gamma   90.00
#
_symmetry.space_group_name_H-M   'P 1'
#
loop_
_entity.id
_entity.type
_entity.pdbx_description
1 polymer ?
#
loop_
_entity_poly.entity_id
_entity_poly.type
_entity_poly.pdbx_seq_one_letter_code
_entity_poly.pdbx_strand_id
1 'polypeptide(L)'
;MARNHKPADPRGGHVRIYWEIIDSMAWRVVGYSAHSLYGVMRRKLTSTNNGNISATLSDLKAYGWTAPTTLSKALRELQAVGLIAVTRQGGIAFGRQVCTLYRFTDEPMHEWPKLGISALGATNEWRELKTLAEAKEAVKSSPS
;
A
#
# COMPACT_ATOMS: atom_id res chain seq x y z
N MET A 1 -18.26 -18.65 9.62
CA MET A 1 -17.37 -19.61 8.93
C MET A 1 -16.95 -18.99 7.61
N ALA A 2 -15.66 -18.74 7.37
CA ALA A 2 -15.21 -18.30 6.04
C ALA A 2 -15.46 -19.44 5.05
N ARG A 3 -16.31 -19.23 4.05
CA ARG A 3 -16.48 -20.20 2.97
C ARG A 3 -15.14 -20.37 2.29
N ASN A 4 -14.56 -21.57 2.38
CA ASN A 4 -13.35 -21.96 1.66
C ASN A 4 -13.69 -22.05 0.16
N HIS A 5 -13.83 -20.90 -0.50
CA HIS A 5 -13.97 -20.85 -1.94
C HIS A 5 -12.58 -21.07 -2.52
N LYS A 6 -12.30 -22.30 -2.97
CA LYS A 6 -11.12 -22.57 -3.80
C LYS A 6 -11.17 -21.62 -5.00
N PRO A 7 -10.12 -20.82 -5.28
CA PRO A 7 -10.12 -19.94 -6.43
C PRO A 7 -10.41 -20.73 -7.72
N ALA A 8 -11.16 -20.13 -8.64
CA ALA A 8 -11.50 -20.77 -9.92
C ALA A 8 -10.25 -20.98 -10.80
N ASP A 9 -9.25 -20.10 -10.70
CA ASP A 9 -7.95 -20.28 -11.37
C ASP A 9 -7.13 -21.32 -10.58
N PRO A 10 -6.62 -22.39 -11.22
CA PRO A 10 -5.81 -23.40 -10.56
C PRO A 10 -4.50 -22.86 -9.99
N ARG A 11 -4.01 -21.70 -10.45
CA ARG A 11 -2.84 -21.00 -9.91
C ARG A 11 -3.16 -20.20 -8.65
N GLY A 12 -4.43 -20.12 -8.27
CA GLY A 12 -4.90 -19.38 -7.09
C GLY A 12 -5.26 -17.93 -7.40
N GLY A 13 -5.22 -17.08 -6.37
CA GLY A 13 -5.47 -15.66 -6.52
C GLY A 13 -4.31 -14.93 -7.19
N HIS A 14 -4.61 -13.83 -7.87
CA HIS A 14 -3.63 -13.00 -8.58
C HIS A 14 -3.68 -11.56 -8.10
N VAL A 15 -2.59 -10.83 -8.32
CA VAL A 15 -2.51 -9.39 -8.10
C VAL A 15 -2.78 -8.69 -9.42
N ARG A 16 -3.74 -7.75 -9.44
CA ARG A 16 -4.01 -6.89 -10.60
C ARG A 16 -3.37 -5.53 -10.37
N ILE A 17 -2.61 -5.07 -11.36
CA ILE A 17 -2.14 -3.70 -11.48
C ILE A 17 -2.57 -3.25 -12.87
N TYR A 18 -3.42 -2.23 -12.93
CA TYR A 18 -3.93 -1.72 -14.20
C TYR A 18 -2.83 -0.98 -14.96
N TRP A 19 -2.86 -1.05 -16.29
CA TRP A 19 -1.89 -0.36 -17.16
C TRP A 19 -1.82 1.13 -16.84
N GLU A 20 -2.94 1.75 -16.52
CA GLU A 20 -2.99 3.17 -16.17
C GLU A 20 -2.13 3.53 -14.94
N ILE A 21 -2.03 2.61 -13.96
CA ILE A 21 -1.14 2.79 -12.81
C ILE A 21 0.31 2.63 -13.28
N ILE A 22 0.62 1.57 -14.05
CA ILE A 22 1.97 1.29 -14.55
C ILE A 22 2.50 2.44 -15.43
N ASP A 23 1.63 3.02 -16.23
CA ASP A 23 1.95 4.09 -17.18
C ASP A 23 2.02 5.47 -16.51
N SER A 24 1.52 5.60 -15.27
CA SER A 24 1.49 6.85 -14.51
C SER A 24 2.89 7.39 -14.18
N MET A 25 2.98 8.70 -13.95
CA MET A 25 4.23 9.31 -13.49
C MET A 25 4.62 8.80 -12.10
N ALA A 26 3.64 8.54 -11.24
CA ALA A 26 3.83 7.98 -9.91
C ALA A 26 4.59 6.64 -9.96
N TRP A 27 4.19 5.72 -10.84
CA TRP A 27 4.84 4.41 -10.95
C TRP A 27 6.26 4.48 -11.53
N ARG A 28 6.52 5.42 -12.45
CA ARG A 28 7.80 5.53 -13.16
C ARG A 28 8.95 6.03 -12.28
N VAL A 29 8.67 6.72 -11.18
CA VAL A 29 9.71 7.38 -10.36
C VAL A 29 10.08 6.64 -9.09
N VAL A 30 9.26 5.70 -8.63
CA VAL A 30 9.57 4.93 -7.41
C VAL A 30 10.66 3.88 -7.68
N GLY A 31 11.44 3.54 -6.67
CA GLY A 31 12.53 2.59 -6.79
C GLY A 31 12.06 1.13 -6.82
N TYR A 32 12.97 0.22 -7.20
CA TYR A 32 12.68 -1.22 -7.29
C TYR A 32 12.13 -1.83 -5.98
N SER A 33 12.60 -1.34 -4.82
CA SER A 33 12.08 -1.77 -3.52
C SER A 33 10.62 -1.34 -3.33
N ALA A 34 10.24 -0.15 -3.80
CA ALA A 34 8.85 0.32 -3.75
C ALA A 34 7.94 -0.48 -4.68
N HIS A 35 8.37 -0.81 -5.91
CA HIS A 35 7.61 -1.70 -6.79
C HIS A 35 7.40 -3.09 -6.16
N SER A 36 8.47 -3.67 -5.60
CA SER A 36 8.40 -4.96 -4.90
C SER A 36 7.44 -4.90 -3.71
N LEU A 37 7.55 -3.84 -2.88
CA LEU A 37 6.69 -3.64 -1.73
C LEU A 37 5.23 -3.49 -2.12
N TYR A 38 4.95 -2.69 -3.16
CA TYR A 38 3.61 -2.51 -3.69
C TYR A 38 3.00 -3.85 -4.08
N GLY A 39 3.73 -4.69 -4.83
CA GLY A 39 3.27 -6.02 -5.23
C GLY A 39 2.97 -6.94 -4.05
N VAL A 40 3.87 -7.00 -3.05
CA VAL A 40 3.68 -7.81 -1.85
C VAL A 40 2.51 -7.31 -1.00
N MET A 41 2.39 -5.99 -0.80
CA MET A 41 1.23 -5.41 -0.11
C MET A 41 -0.06 -5.68 -0.87
N ARG A 42 -0.05 -5.61 -2.21
CA ARG A 42 -1.22 -5.85 -3.04
C ARG A 42 -1.67 -7.29 -2.99
N ARG A 43 -0.76 -8.24 -2.74
CA ARG A 43 -1.13 -9.64 -2.46
C ARG A 43 -1.95 -9.80 -1.18
N LYS A 44 -1.82 -8.90 -0.20
CA LYS A 44 -2.61 -8.88 1.04
C LYS A 44 -3.99 -8.25 0.85
N LEU A 45 -4.20 -7.49 -0.23
CA LEU A 45 -5.48 -6.86 -0.54
C LEU A 45 -6.52 -7.95 -0.86
N THR A 46 -7.67 -7.87 -0.21
CA THR A 46 -8.87 -8.65 -0.45
C THR A 46 -10.03 -7.68 -0.70
N SER A 47 -11.21 -8.21 -1.04
CA SER A 47 -12.37 -7.41 -1.41
C SER A 47 -12.92 -6.51 -0.31
N THR A 48 -12.47 -6.62 0.94
CA THR A 48 -13.04 -5.86 2.07
C THR A 48 -12.00 -5.21 2.99
N ASN A 49 -10.70 -5.44 2.76
CA ASN A 49 -9.66 -5.05 3.72
C ASN A 49 -8.80 -3.86 3.29
N ASN A 50 -9.11 -3.19 2.18
CA ASN A 50 -8.46 -1.92 1.86
C ASN A 50 -8.69 -0.92 3.01
N GLY A 51 -7.63 -0.26 3.46
CA GLY A 51 -7.62 0.54 4.71
C GLY A 51 -7.12 -0.20 5.95
N ASN A 52 -7.04 -1.54 5.90
CA ASN A 52 -6.55 -2.38 7.00
C ASN A 52 -5.37 -3.25 6.55
N ILE A 53 -4.42 -2.64 5.82
CA ILE A 53 -3.23 -3.33 5.31
C ILE A 53 -2.02 -2.90 6.15
N SER A 54 -1.44 -3.83 6.89
CA SER A 54 -0.15 -3.62 7.58
C SER A 54 1.03 -3.90 6.65
N ALA A 55 2.16 -3.24 6.89
CA ALA A 55 3.43 -3.51 6.22
C ALA A 55 4.57 -3.57 7.26
N THR A 56 4.45 -4.47 8.24
CA THR A 56 5.51 -4.65 9.25
C THR A 56 6.62 -5.54 8.70
N LEU A 57 7.85 -5.37 9.20
CA LEU A 57 8.96 -6.23 8.78
C LEU A 57 8.67 -7.71 9.06
N SER A 58 8.06 -8.02 10.20
CA SER A 58 7.64 -9.39 10.54
C SER A 58 6.68 -9.99 9.51
N ASP A 59 5.70 -9.22 9.03
CA ASP A 59 4.77 -9.66 7.99
C ASP A 59 5.49 -9.92 6.65
N LEU A 60 6.51 -9.13 6.36
CA LEU A 60 7.19 -9.11 5.07
C LEU A 60 8.40 -10.06 5.00
N LYS A 61 8.86 -10.62 6.13
CA LYS A 61 9.95 -11.62 6.18
C LYS A 61 9.69 -12.82 5.27
N ALA A 62 8.44 -13.30 5.22
CA ALA A 62 8.04 -14.42 4.35
C ALA A 62 8.21 -14.11 2.85
N TYR A 63 8.31 -12.83 2.49
CA TYR A 63 8.54 -12.33 1.14
C TYR A 63 9.97 -11.83 0.93
N GLY A 64 10.91 -12.19 1.82
CA GLY A 64 12.33 -11.87 1.70
C GLY A 64 12.74 -10.49 2.23
N TRP A 65 11.85 -9.74 2.88
CA TRP A 65 12.19 -8.44 3.45
C TRP A 65 12.92 -8.58 4.78
N THR A 66 14.15 -8.06 4.84
CA THR A 66 15.01 -8.12 6.04
C THR A 66 15.48 -6.76 6.53
N ALA A 67 15.54 -5.75 5.66
CA ALA A 67 16.08 -4.43 5.95
C ALA A 67 14.99 -3.42 6.33
N PRO A 68 14.92 -2.94 7.61
CA PRO A 68 13.92 -1.97 8.04
C PRO A 68 14.04 -0.63 7.29
N THR A 69 15.27 -0.16 7.02
CA THR A 69 15.52 1.10 6.32
C THR A 69 15.01 1.07 4.88
N THR A 70 15.14 -0.07 4.20
CA THR A 70 14.64 -0.25 2.84
C THR A 70 13.10 -0.26 2.83
N LEU A 71 12.48 -0.93 3.81
CA LEU A 71 11.02 -0.91 3.98
C LEU A 71 10.49 0.50 4.23
N SER A 72 11.11 1.24 5.16
CA SER A 72 10.73 2.62 5.47
C SER A 72 10.89 3.55 4.26
N LYS A 73 11.96 3.40 3.48
CA LYS A 73 12.16 4.16 2.23
C LYS A 73 11.08 3.82 1.20
N ALA A 74 10.83 2.53 0.96
CA ALA A 74 9.83 2.08 -0.01
C ALA A 74 8.41 2.56 0.36
N LEU A 75 8.02 2.48 1.64
CA LEU A 75 6.74 3.01 2.11
C LEU A 75 6.62 4.52 1.87
N ARG A 76 7.70 5.27 2.09
CA ARG A 76 7.72 6.72 1.86
C ARG A 76 7.57 7.05 0.39
N GLU A 77 8.34 6.41 -0.49
CA GLU A 77 8.24 6.60 -1.93
C GLU A 77 6.80 6.36 -2.44
N LEU A 78 6.18 5.25 -2.03
CA LEU A 78 4.80 4.91 -2.44
C LEU A 78 3.76 5.92 -1.92
N GLN A 79 3.94 6.44 -0.70
CA GLN A 79 3.06 7.46 -0.12
C GLN A 79 3.24 8.81 -0.83
N ALA A 80 4.49 9.19 -1.10
CA ALA A 80 4.84 10.45 -1.74
C ALA A 80 4.17 10.62 -3.10
N VAL A 81 4.09 9.52 -3.85
CA VAL A 81 3.51 9.53 -5.19
C VAL A 81 2.02 9.17 -5.20
N GLY A 82 1.38 9.04 -4.03
CA GLY A 82 -0.04 8.75 -3.92
C GLY A 82 -0.47 7.36 -4.39
N LEU A 83 0.44 6.38 -4.47
CA LEU A 83 0.09 4.98 -4.78
C LEU A 83 -0.54 4.27 -3.58
N ILE A 84 -0.13 4.65 -2.37
CA ILE A 84 -0.72 4.22 -1.09
C ILE A 84 -0.90 5.41 -0.17
N ALA A 85 -1.77 5.30 0.82
CA ALA A 85 -1.94 6.32 1.86
C ALA A 85 -2.06 5.69 3.25
N VAL A 86 -1.62 6.41 4.29
CA VAL A 86 -1.86 6.01 5.69
C VAL A 86 -3.33 6.15 5.99
N THR A 87 -3.93 5.07 6.49
CA THR A 87 -5.31 5.04 6.96
C THR A 87 -5.38 5.24 8.47
N ARG A 88 -4.41 4.68 9.20
CA ARG A 88 -4.25 4.88 10.64
C ARG A 88 -2.77 4.93 10.98
N GLN A 89 -2.35 6.02 11.62
CA GLN A 89 -0.99 6.15 12.12
C GLN A 89 -0.74 5.12 13.24
N GLY A 90 0.37 4.40 13.14
CA GLY A 90 0.86 3.53 14.21
C GLY A 90 1.40 4.34 15.39
N GLY A 91 1.65 3.67 16.51
CA GLY A 91 2.13 4.34 17.72
C GLY A 91 2.02 3.45 18.95
N ILE A 92 2.15 4.04 20.13
CA ILE A 92 1.89 3.33 21.39
C ILE A 92 0.45 3.64 21.80
N ALA A 93 -0.38 2.60 21.88
CA ALA A 93 -1.73 2.70 22.40
C ALA A 93 -1.93 1.63 23.49
N PHE A 94 -2.46 2.01 24.64
CA PHE A 94 -2.73 1.11 25.76
C PHE A 94 -1.53 0.21 26.14
N GLY A 95 -0.33 0.78 26.15
CA GLY A 95 0.91 0.07 26.48
C GLY A 95 1.40 -0.92 25.42
N ARG A 96 0.83 -0.91 24.21
CA ARG A 96 1.22 -1.78 23.09
C ARG A 96 1.58 -0.98 21.86
N GLN A 97 2.59 -1.44 21.13
CA GLN A 97 2.93 -0.88 19.82
C GLN A 97 1.89 -1.34 18.80
N VAL A 98 1.25 -0.39 18.15
CA VAL A 98 0.26 -0.58 17.10
C VAL A 98 0.91 -0.21 15.78
N CYS A 99 0.75 -1.07 14.77
CA CYS A 99 1.29 -0.80 13.43
C CYS A 99 0.45 0.25 12.68
N THR A 100 1.14 0.97 11.80
CA THR A 100 0.51 1.83 10.79
C THR A 100 -0.25 0.96 9.79
N LEU A 101 -1.47 1.40 9.46
CA LEU A 101 -2.30 0.78 8.44
C LEU A 101 -2.33 1.64 7.19
N TYR A 102 -2.38 0.98 6.05
CA TYR A 102 -2.34 1.59 4.73
C TYR A 102 -3.55 1.19 3.90
N ARG A 103 -3.85 2.02 2.90
CA ARG A 103 -4.77 1.72 1.79
C ARG A 103 -4.07 1.93 0.46
N PHE A 104 -4.51 1.19 -0.55
CA PHE A 104 -4.28 1.53 -1.94
C PHE A 104 -5.27 2.62 -2.35
N THR A 105 -4.77 3.66 -3.02
CA THR A 105 -5.59 4.84 -3.38
C THR A 105 -6.44 4.59 -4.62
N ASP A 106 -6.11 3.58 -5.43
CA ASP A 106 -6.86 3.18 -6.62
C ASP A 106 -8.05 2.24 -6.33
N GLU A 107 -8.20 1.79 -5.09
CA GLU A 107 -9.29 0.91 -4.67
C GLU A 107 -10.16 1.62 -3.62
N PRO A 108 -11.48 1.35 -3.59
CA PRO A 108 -12.33 1.87 -2.51
C PRO A 108 -11.89 1.29 -1.16
N MET A 109 -12.02 2.08 -0.11
CA MET A 109 -11.78 1.70 1.28
C MET A 109 -13.12 1.45 1.97
N HIS A 110 -13.21 0.32 2.67
CA HIS A 110 -14.38 -0.02 3.46
C HIS A 110 -14.31 0.60 4.85
N GLU A 111 -15.46 0.74 5.50
CA GLU A 111 -15.50 1.14 6.90
C GLU A 111 -14.93 0.03 7.81
N TRP A 112 -14.17 0.46 8.82
CA TRP A 112 -13.72 -0.39 9.91
C TRP A 112 -13.97 0.33 11.24
N PRO A 113 -15.19 0.23 11.82
CA PRO A 113 -15.56 0.96 13.03
C PRO A 113 -14.63 0.70 14.21
N LYS A 114 -14.19 -0.55 14.41
CA LYS A 114 -13.26 -0.94 15.49
C LYS A 114 -11.87 -0.30 15.36
N LEU A 115 -11.52 0.19 14.17
CA LEU A 115 -10.25 0.83 13.87
C LEU A 115 -10.39 2.35 13.71
N GLY A 116 -11.62 2.90 13.81
CA GLY A 116 -11.92 4.31 13.60
C GLY A 116 -11.80 4.75 12.14
N ILE A 117 -11.99 3.83 11.18
CA ILE A 117 -11.81 4.09 9.75
C ILE A 117 -13.19 4.19 9.08
N SER A 118 -13.47 5.31 8.44
CA SER A 118 -14.69 5.51 7.62
C SER A 118 -14.49 4.97 6.21
N ALA A 119 -15.58 4.58 5.53
CA ALA A 119 -15.51 4.24 4.11
C ALA A 119 -15.09 5.45 3.27
N LEU A 120 -14.33 5.20 2.20
CA LEU A 120 -13.85 6.22 1.26
C LEU A 120 -13.81 5.64 -0.15
N GLY A 121 -14.21 6.41 -1.16
CA GLY A 121 -14.04 6.01 -2.56
C GLY A 121 -12.57 5.89 -2.95
N ALA A 122 -12.30 5.29 -4.11
CA ALA A 122 -10.95 5.32 -4.68
C ALA A 122 -10.53 6.78 -4.97
N THR A 123 -9.53 7.27 -4.25
CA THR A 123 -9.07 8.67 -4.35
C THR A 123 -8.16 8.90 -5.55
N ASN A 124 -7.47 7.86 -6.03
CA ASN A 124 -6.56 7.89 -7.18
C ASN A 124 -5.51 9.01 -7.13
N GLU A 125 -4.95 9.29 -5.95
CA GLU A 125 -3.95 10.34 -5.71
C GLU A 125 -2.75 10.26 -6.65
N TRP A 126 -2.36 9.06 -7.08
CA TRP A 126 -1.30 8.83 -8.07
C TRP A 126 -1.53 9.50 -9.43
N ARG A 127 -2.76 9.94 -9.73
CA ARG A 127 -3.10 10.70 -10.95
C ARG A 127 -2.75 12.18 -10.84
N GLU A 128 -2.50 12.71 -9.66
CA GLU A 128 -2.26 14.14 -9.45
C GLU A 128 -0.95 14.60 -10.08
N LEU A 129 0.06 13.72 -10.11
CA LEU A 129 1.37 13.97 -10.72
C LEU A 129 1.24 13.85 -12.24
N LYS A 130 1.36 14.97 -12.96
CA LYS A 130 1.20 15.03 -14.41
C LYS A 130 2.53 14.92 -15.15
N THR A 131 3.64 15.26 -14.49
CA THR A 131 4.97 15.21 -15.10
C THR A 131 5.95 14.37 -14.30
N LEU A 132 7.01 13.88 -14.97
CA LEU A 132 8.11 13.18 -14.29
C LEU A 132 8.86 14.09 -13.30
N ALA A 133 8.91 15.40 -13.55
CA ALA A 133 9.59 16.35 -12.67
C ALA A 133 8.85 16.49 -11.34
N GLU A 134 7.52 16.68 -11.38
CA GLU A 134 6.65 16.70 -10.20
C GLU A 134 6.77 15.42 -9.39
N ALA A 135 6.71 14.26 -10.06
CA ALA A 135 6.78 12.98 -9.39
C ALA A 135 8.15 12.73 -8.73
N LYS A 136 9.25 13.12 -9.38
CA LYS A 136 10.59 13.06 -8.78
C LYS A 136 10.72 13.98 -7.56
N GLU A 137 10.16 15.18 -7.64
CA GLU A 137 10.19 16.14 -6.54
C GLU A 137 9.37 15.65 -5.34
N ALA A 138 8.22 15.00 -5.57
CA ALA A 138 7.44 14.38 -4.51
C ALA A 138 8.25 13.30 -3.75
N VAL A 139 8.96 12.43 -4.48
CA VAL A 139 9.85 11.42 -3.86
C VAL A 139 11.00 12.07 -3.09
N LYS A 140 11.60 13.13 -3.64
CA LYS A 140 12.73 13.82 -3.02
C LYS A 140 12.36 14.62 -1.77
N SER A 141 11.19 15.25 -1.76
CA SER A 141 10.68 16.05 -0.64
C SER A 141 10.12 15.21 0.51
N SER A 142 10.04 13.89 0.32
CA SER A 142 9.62 12.96 1.37
C SER A 142 10.62 12.92 2.52
N PRO A 143 10.17 13.09 3.78
CA PRO A 143 11.07 13.14 4.93
C PRO A 143 11.91 11.87 5.10
N SER A 144 13.18 12.05 5.52
CA SER A 144 14.20 11.00 5.72
C SER A 144 13.93 10.07 6.90
#